data_AF-S8E775-F1
#
_entry.id   AF-S8E775-F1
#
_cell.length_a   1.000
_cell.length_b   1.000
_cell.length_c   1.000
_cell.angle_alpha   90.00
_cell.angle_beta   90.00
_cell.angle_gamma   90.00
#
_symmetry.space_group_name_H-M   'P 1'
#
loop_
_entity.id
_entity.type
_entity.pdbx_description
1 polymer ?
#
loop_
_entity_poly.entity_id
_entity_poly.type
_entity_poly.pdbx_seq_one_letter_code
_entity_poly.pdbx_strand_id
1 'polypeptide(L)'
;QPSPSTFDEVFKCIFDYIDRLFVMVRPRKLLYMAIDGVAPRAKMNQQRSRRFRAAKDAAEAAAEEQRLREEFEREGRTLPPKVESQLIDSNVITPGTPFMAILAVALQYYAHLRLNYDPGWKNIKVILSDSNVPGEGEHKIMSYIRLQRNLPGYDPNTRHCLYGLDADLIMLALATHEVHFSILREIVFTPGQDKCFICGQVGHVAADCQGKAKRKSGEFDEKGDADVLKKPYQFLNIWTLREYLDYEFRIPNPPFEIDLERIVDDFVFMCFFVGNDFLPHMPTLEIREGAINLLMAVYKKEFKAMGGYLSESSKPNLSRVERFIKAIGSYEDKIFQKRARLHQRKSERFKREKFQSGRGDDSEPTNELDQSLVPVTRFNGARLASGHAPSPYQQSHNISRMARLDIKGQQPAKSADRHLHDRAKKVPRDSGATIGAAIVQAEKSLETEENADEFKTKLKDLLREKSDLFNSDNPQADKVKLGESGWRERYYEEKFSAKCPEDREAVRKDVVLKYTEGLCWVMNYYYEGVCSWNWFYPYHYAPFASDLKDIKRLHIKFELGTPFKPFNQLLGVFPAASAHALPEQYRKLMTDPNSPIIDFYPSDFEVDMSGKRFAWQGIAKLPFI
;
A
#
# COMPACT_ATOMS: atom_id res chain seq x y z
N GLN A 1 8.28 5.31 -18.48
CA GLN A 1 7.63 4.72 -19.67
C GLN A 1 6.13 4.91 -19.55
N PRO A 2 5.41 5.20 -20.66
CA PRO A 2 3.95 5.20 -20.68
C PRO A 2 3.41 3.81 -20.34
N SER A 3 2.14 3.74 -19.91
CA SER A 3 1.48 2.46 -19.61
C SER A 3 1.40 1.59 -20.87
N PRO A 4 1.66 0.27 -20.76
CA PRO A 4 1.51 -0.64 -21.89
C PRO A 4 0.05 -0.70 -22.34
N SER A 5 -0.15 -0.88 -23.64
CA SER A 5 -1.46 -0.83 -24.31
C SER A 5 -1.95 -2.21 -24.80
N THR A 6 -1.02 -3.16 -24.95
CA THR A 6 -1.27 -4.53 -25.41
C THR A 6 -0.74 -5.57 -24.43
N PHE A 7 -1.26 -6.80 -24.52
CA PHE A 7 -0.77 -7.92 -23.69
C PHE A 7 0.72 -8.20 -23.92
N ASP A 8 1.19 -8.14 -25.16
CA ASP A 8 2.59 -8.38 -25.51
C ASP A 8 3.54 -7.34 -24.88
N GLU A 9 3.13 -6.06 -24.84
CA GLU A 9 3.88 -5.02 -24.15
C GLU A 9 3.94 -5.27 -22.65
N VAL A 10 2.81 -5.67 -22.03
CA VAL A 10 2.78 -6.05 -20.61
C VAL A 10 3.73 -7.21 -20.32
N PHE A 11 3.69 -8.27 -21.13
CA PHE A 11 4.55 -9.44 -20.91
C PHE A 11 6.03 -9.10 -21.06
N LYS A 12 6.41 -8.27 -22.04
CA LYS A 12 7.79 -7.75 -22.15
C LYS A 12 8.20 -6.97 -20.91
N CYS A 13 7.34 -6.08 -20.42
CA CYS A 13 7.60 -5.35 -19.18
C CYS A 13 7.75 -6.29 -17.97
N ILE A 14 6.93 -7.35 -17.87
CA ILE A 14 7.06 -8.38 -16.82
C ILE A 14 8.41 -9.11 -16.93
N PHE A 15 8.82 -9.51 -18.14
CA PHE A 15 10.11 -10.19 -18.36
C PHE A 15 11.29 -9.30 -17.98
N ASP A 16 11.30 -8.05 -18.42
CA ASP A 16 12.34 -7.07 -18.07
C ASP A 16 12.38 -6.83 -16.56
N TYR A 17 11.21 -6.85 -15.91
CA TYR A 17 11.11 -6.69 -14.46
C TYR A 17 11.68 -7.91 -13.71
N ILE A 18 11.36 -9.14 -14.15
CA ILE A 18 11.92 -10.37 -13.56
C ILE A 18 13.44 -10.41 -13.77
N ASP A 19 13.94 -10.05 -14.96
CA ASP A 19 15.38 -9.96 -15.23
C ASP A 19 16.07 -8.97 -14.29
N ARG A 20 15.45 -7.81 -14.07
CA ARG A 20 15.98 -6.80 -13.14
C ARG A 20 16.07 -7.34 -11.71
N LEU A 21 15.04 -8.02 -11.23
CA LEU A 21 15.05 -8.67 -9.92
C LEU A 21 16.12 -9.78 -9.86
N PHE A 22 16.22 -10.60 -10.91
CA PHE A 22 17.16 -11.69 -11.00
C PHE A 22 18.61 -11.21 -10.91
N VAL A 23 18.98 -10.16 -11.67
CA VAL A 23 20.33 -9.58 -11.66
C VAL A 23 20.68 -8.95 -10.31
N MET A 24 19.68 -8.43 -9.60
CA MET A 24 19.83 -7.84 -8.27
C MET A 24 20.03 -8.90 -7.19
N VAL A 25 19.17 -9.93 -7.15
CA VAL A 25 19.17 -10.97 -6.11
C VAL A 25 20.20 -12.06 -6.37
N ARG A 26 20.39 -12.44 -7.64
CA ARG A 26 21.33 -13.49 -8.10
C ARG A 26 21.14 -14.83 -7.37
N PRO A 27 19.95 -15.45 -7.47
CA PRO A 27 19.67 -16.73 -6.81
C PRO A 27 20.64 -17.82 -7.27
N ARG A 28 21.03 -18.72 -6.36
CA ARG A 28 22.06 -19.75 -6.62
C ARG A 28 21.54 -21.17 -6.73
N LYS A 29 20.32 -21.42 -6.25
CA LYS A 29 19.72 -22.75 -6.23
C LYS A 29 18.33 -22.76 -6.87
N LEU A 30 17.49 -21.78 -6.55
CA LEU A 30 16.08 -21.78 -6.91
C LEU A 30 15.59 -20.38 -7.27
N LEU A 31 14.81 -20.30 -8.34
CA LEU A 31 13.85 -19.22 -8.62
C LEU A 31 12.44 -19.81 -8.58
N TYR A 32 11.63 -19.37 -7.61
CA TYR A 32 10.22 -19.76 -7.50
C TYR A 32 9.33 -18.59 -7.93
N MET A 33 8.57 -18.76 -9.00
CA MET A 33 7.62 -17.77 -9.51
C MET A 33 6.20 -18.24 -9.19
N ALA A 34 5.51 -17.52 -8.30
CA ALA A 34 4.15 -17.83 -7.88
C ALA A 34 3.18 -16.76 -8.39
N ILE A 35 2.20 -17.18 -9.19
CA ILE A 35 1.10 -16.33 -9.64
C ILE A 35 -0.12 -16.71 -8.81
N ASP A 36 -0.97 -15.78 -8.40
CA ASP A 36 -2.20 -16.09 -7.67
C ASP A 36 -3.08 -17.08 -8.46
N GLY A 37 -3.56 -18.12 -7.76
CA GLY A 37 -4.60 -19.02 -8.23
C GLY A 37 -5.90 -18.80 -7.48
N VAL A 38 -6.82 -19.77 -7.53
CA VAL A 38 -8.09 -19.66 -6.81
C VAL A 38 -7.84 -19.55 -5.31
N ALA A 39 -8.33 -18.49 -4.67
CA ALA A 39 -8.14 -18.20 -3.25
C ALA A 39 -9.27 -18.81 -2.38
N PRO A 40 -9.06 -18.96 -1.07
CA PRO A 40 -10.13 -19.32 -0.14
C PRO A 40 -11.26 -18.27 -0.11
N ARG A 41 -12.49 -18.67 0.24
CA ARG A 41 -13.66 -17.78 0.28
C ARG A 41 -13.44 -16.55 1.17
N ALA A 42 -12.73 -16.70 2.28
CA ALA A 42 -12.34 -15.58 3.15
C ALA A 42 -11.63 -14.46 2.37
N LYS A 43 -10.68 -14.81 1.49
CA LYS A 43 -9.98 -13.85 0.63
C LYS A 43 -10.85 -13.36 -0.53
N MET A 44 -11.68 -14.23 -1.10
CA MET A 44 -12.54 -13.87 -2.23
C MET A 44 -13.44 -12.68 -1.92
N ASN A 45 -13.96 -12.56 -0.69
CA ASN A 45 -14.77 -11.40 -0.29
C ASN A 45 -13.98 -10.08 -0.32
N GLN A 46 -12.73 -10.10 0.14
CA GLN A 46 -11.82 -8.95 0.08
C GLN A 46 -11.50 -8.58 -1.37
N GLN A 47 -11.21 -9.59 -2.20
CA GLN A 47 -10.97 -9.39 -3.64
C GLN A 47 -12.22 -8.78 -4.29
N ARG A 48 -13.40 -9.35 -4.07
CA ARG A 48 -14.67 -8.83 -4.59
C ARG A 48 -14.88 -7.36 -4.22
N SER A 49 -14.73 -7.02 -2.95
CA SER A 49 -14.83 -5.63 -2.48
C SER A 49 -13.87 -4.69 -3.21
N ARG A 50 -12.62 -5.12 -3.44
CA ARG A 50 -11.63 -4.35 -4.21
C ARG A 50 -12.01 -4.21 -5.69
N ARG A 51 -12.51 -5.27 -6.34
CA ARG A 51 -12.88 -5.26 -7.77
C ARG A 51 -14.10 -4.40 -8.05
N PHE A 52 -15.13 -4.46 -7.20
CA PHE A 52 -16.30 -3.58 -7.27
C PHE A 52 -15.93 -2.12 -7.06
N ARG A 53 -15.07 -1.80 -6.08
CA ARG A 53 -14.52 -0.45 -5.91
C ARG A 53 -13.71 0.01 -7.12
N ALA A 54 -12.80 -0.81 -7.62
CA ALA A 54 -12.00 -0.47 -8.81
C ALA A 54 -12.87 -0.18 -10.04
N ALA A 55 -13.95 -0.95 -10.25
CA ALA A 55 -14.89 -0.69 -11.34
C ALA A 55 -15.69 0.61 -11.13
N LYS A 56 -16.13 0.89 -9.90
CA LYS A 56 -16.81 2.16 -9.56
C LYS A 56 -15.88 3.36 -9.76
N ASP A 57 -14.67 3.30 -9.20
CA ASP A 57 -13.65 4.34 -9.34
C ASP A 57 -13.27 4.56 -10.82
N ALA A 58 -13.16 3.49 -11.60
CA ALA A 58 -12.88 3.59 -13.04
C ALA A 58 -14.03 4.23 -13.83
N ALA A 59 -15.28 3.90 -13.48
CA ALA A 59 -16.46 4.51 -14.09
C ALA A 59 -16.57 6.00 -13.74
N GLU A 60 -16.36 6.37 -12.48
CA GLU A 60 -16.32 7.76 -12.03
C GLU A 60 -15.18 8.55 -12.69
N ALA A 61 -13.99 7.95 -12.81
CA ALA A 61 -12.86 8.56 -13.49
C ALA A 61 -13.10 8.74 -14.99
N ALA A 62 -13.74 7.78 -15.65
CA ALA A 62 -14.10 7.88 -17.07
C ALA A 62 -15.15 8.98 -17.31
N ALA A 63 -16.15 9.11 -16.42
CA ALA A 63 -17.15 10.16 -16.49
C ALA A 63 -16.51 11.55 -16.29
N GLU A 64 -15.58 11.69 -15.36
CA GLU A 64 -14.86 12.96 -15.14
C GLU A 64 -13.91 13.28 -16.30
N GLU A 65 -13.20 12.29 -16.84
CA GLU A 65 -12.37 12.45 -18.03
C GLU A 65 -13.21 12.98 -19.20
N GLN A 66 -14.39 12.38 -19.43
CA GLN A 66 -15.29 12.80 -20.51
C GLN A 66 -15.79 14.23 -20.33
N ARG A 67 -16.24 14.58 -19.12
CA ARG A 67 -16.68 15.94 -18.79
C ARG A 67 -15.57 16.97 -19.03
N LEU A 68 -14.35 16.68 -18.58
CA LEU A 68 -13.21 17.59 -18.75
C LEU A 68 -12.79 17.72 -20.23
N ARG A 69 -12.92 16.65 -21.03
CA ARG A 69 -12.69 16.70 -22.48
C ARG A 69 -13.67 17.64 -23.17
N GLU A 70 -14.97 17.53 -22.85
CA GLU A 70 -16.02 18.41 -23.39
C GLU A 70 -15.82 19.88 -22.99
N GLU A 71 -15.25 20.14 -21.81
CA GLU A 71 -14.87 21.48 -21.37
C GLU A 71 -13.71 22.04 -22.21
N PHE A 72 -12.64 21.28 -22.40
CA PHE A 72 -11.52 21.67 -23.26
C PHE A 72 -11.94 21.90 -24.72
N GLU A 73 -12.82 21.05 -25.25
CA GLU A 73 -13.39 21.20 -26.59
C GLU A 73 -14.21 22.49 -26.73
N ARG A 74 -14.98 22.85 -25.69
CA ARG A 74 -15.74 24.11 -25.65
C ARG A 74 -14.86 25.35 -25.56
N GLU A 75 -13.71 25.23 -24.91
CA GLU A 75 -12.66 26.26 -24.91
C GLU A 75 -11.88 26.35 -26.23
N GLY A 76 -12.20 25.50 -27.21
CA GLY A 76 -11.50 25.46 -28.51
C GLY A 76 -10.13 24.80 -28.45
N ARG A 77 -9.79 24.10 -27.37
CA ARG A 77 -8.51 23.40 -27.20
C ARG A 77 -8.60 22.02 -27.84
N THR A 78 -7.56 21.64 -28.59
CA THR A 78 -7.50 20.33 -29.23
C THR A 78 -6.78 19.33 -28.33
N LEU A 79 -7.38 18.16 -28.14
CA LEU A 79 -6.81 17.05 -27.37
C LEU A 79 -6.54 15.85 -28.27
N PRO A 80 -5.53 15.03 -27.94
CA PRO A 80 -5.29 13.79 -28.67
C PRO A 80 -6.48 12.81 -28.50
N PRO A 81 -6.76 12.01 -29.56
CA PRO A 81 -7.84 11.03 -29.51
C PRO A 81 -7.57 9.98 -28.43
N LYS A 82 -8.64 9.46 -27.83
CA LYS A 82 -8.54 8.41 -26.82
C LYS A 82 -8.04 7.12 -27.50
N VAL A 83 -6.86 6.66 -27.07
CA VAL A 83 -6.31 5.38 -27.53
C VAL A 83 -7.02 4.26 -26.77
N GLU A 84 -7.68 3.36 -27.49
CA GLU A 84 -8.25 2.15 -26.90
C GLU A 84 -7.12 1.23 -26.43
N SER A 85 -7.15 0.84 -25.15
CA SER A 85 -6.19 -0.09 -24.58
C SER A 85 -6.86 -1.44 -24.36
N GLN A 86 -6.16 -2.54 -24.67
CA GLN A 86 -6.63 -3.89 -24.33
C GLN A 86 -6.63 -4.14 -22.80
N LEU A 87 -6.10 -3.19 -22.02
CA LEU A 87 -5.84 -3.29 -20.58
C LEU A 87 -6.67 -2.29 -19.78
N ILE A 88 -7.81 -1.84 -20.31
CA ILE A 88 -8.71 -0.92 -19.59
C ILE A 88 -9.20 -1.54 -18.27
N ASP A 89 -9.46 -2.85 -18.26
CA ASP A 89 -9.94 -3.54 -17.06
C ASP A 89 -8.82 -4.27 -16.32
N SER A 90 -8.35 -3.71 -15.21
CA SER A 90 -7.37 -4.37 -14.33
C SER A 90 -7.90 -5.62 -13.62
N ASN A 91 -9.22 -5.84 -13.58
CA ASN A 91 -9.83 -7.02 -12.97
C ASN A 91 -9.51 -8.30 -13.75
N VAL A 92 -9.10 -8.20 -15.02
CA VAL A 92 -8.67 -9.35 -15.83
C VAL A 92 -7.45 -10.08 -15.25
N ILE A 93 -6.71 -9.45 -14.34
CA ILE A 93 -5.64 -10.06 -13.54
C ILE A 93 -6.27 -10.89 -12.40
N THR A 94 -6.98 -11.95 -12.80
CA THR A 94 -7.67 -12.89 -11.90
C THR A 94 -7.66 -14.29 -12.53
N PRO A 95 -7.43 -15.38 -11.75
CA PRO A 95 -7.42 -16.75 -12.26
C PRO A 95 -8.65 -17.11 -13.08
N GLY A 96 -8.44 -17.81 -14.19
CA GLY A 96 -9.51 -18.25 -15.10
C GLY A 96 -9.80 -17.31 -16.27
N THR A 97 -9.18 -16.12 -16.33
CA THR A 97 -9.32 -15.23 -17.48
C THR A 97 -8.40 -15.65 -18.63
N PRO A 98 -8.73 -15.27 -19.89
CA PRO A 98 -7.84 -15.49 -21.03
C PRO A 98 -6.46 -14.84 -20.83
N PHE A 99 -6.39 -13.66 -20.22
CA PHE A 99 -5.14 -12.97 -19.91
C PHE A 99 -4.20 -13.84 -19.07
N MET A 100 -4.70 -14.45 -17.99
CA MET A 100 -3.88 -15.28 -17.10
C MET A 100 -3.42 -16.58 -17.77
N ALA A 101 -4.23 -17.15 -18.67
CA ALA A 101 -3.84 -18.32 -19.46
C ALA A 101 -2.69 -18.01 -20.43
N ILE A 102 -2.77 -16.87 -21.13
CA ILE A 102 -1.70 -16.42 -22.04
C ILE A 102 -0.44 -16.07 -21.24
N LEU A 103 -0.57 -15.39 -20.10
CA LEU A 103 0.55 -15.06 -19.21
C LEU A 103 1.30 -16.31 -18.75
N ALA A 104 0.60 -17.39 -18.42
CA ALA A 104 1.22 -18.66 -18.02
C ALA A 104 2.10 -19.24 -19.15
N VAL A 105 1.58 -19.28 -20.39
CA VAL A 105 2.35 -19.74 -21.56
C VAL A 105 3.55 -18.82 -21.83
N ALA A 106 3.36 -17.51 -21.73
CA ALA A 106 4.41 -16.52 -21.94
C ALA A 106 5.54 -16.67 -20.92
N LEU A 107 5.22 -16.90 -19.64
CA LEU A 107 6.21 -17.13 -18.58
C LEU A 107 6.93 -18.46 -18.72
N GLN A 108 6.25 -19.52 -19.17
CA GLN A 108 6.89 -20.78 -19.51
C GLN A 108 7.92 -20.57 -20.63
N TYR A 109 7.53 -19.90 -21.71
CA TYR A 109 8.45 -19.56 -22.80
C TYR A 109 9.65 -18.74 -22.29
N TYR A 110 9.40 -17.68 -21.50
CA TYR A 110 10.44 -16.84 -20.92
C TYR A 110 11.42 -17.65 -20.06
N ALA A 111 10.94 -18.54 -19.19
CA ALA A 111 11.80 -19.38 -18.36
C ALA A 111 12.70 -20.29 -19.22
N HIS A 112 12.15 -20.94 -20.25
CA HIS A 112 12.96 -21.76 -21.17
C HIS A 112 13.96 -20.91 -21.95
N LEU A 113 13.58 -19.72 -22.40
CA LEU A 113 14.47 -18.80 -23.10
C LEU A 113 15.66 -18.42 -22.20
N ARG A 114 15.41 -18.05 -20.94
CA ARG A 114 16.49 -17.69 -20.01
C ARG A 114 17.37 -18.88 -19.65
N LEU A 115 16.80 -20.07 -19.39
CA LEU A 115 17.57 -21.28 -19.11
C LEU A 115 18.51 -21.69 -20.26
N ASN A 116 18.11 -21.46 -21.51
CA ASN A 116 18.91 -21.83 -22.69
C ASN A 116 19.99 -20.80 -23.04
N TYR A 117 19.71 -19.50 -22.84
CA TYR A 117 20.56 -18.42 -23.39
C TYR A 117 21.22 -17.52 -22.34
N ASP A 118 20.77 -17.53 -21.08
CA ASP A 118 21.36 -16.74 -19.99
C ASP A 118 22.26 -17.63 -19.11
N PRO A 119 23.60 -17.40 -19.09
CA PRO A 119 24.51 -18.15 -18.25
C PRO A 119 24.20 -18.09 -16.75
N GLY A 120 23.56 -17.02 -16.28
CA GLY A 120 23.13 -16.84 -14.89
C GLY A 120 22.04 -17.82 -14.46
N TRP A 121 21.25 -18.32 -15.40
CA TRP A 121 20.16 -19.26 -15.15
C TRP A 121 20.57 -20.73 -15.30
N LYS A 122 21.74 -21.02 -15.87
CA LYS A 122 22.14 -22.39 -16.24
C LYS A 122 22.14 -23.40 -15.07
N ASN A 123 22.46 -22.95 -13.86
CA ASN A 123 22.64 -23.81 -12.69
C ASN A 123 21.57 -23.61 -11.61
N ILE A 124 20.43 -22.99 -11.94
CA ILE A 124 19.32 -22.83 -10.99
C ILE A 124 18.14 -23.70 -11.40
N LYS A 125 17.37 -24.16 -10.40
CA LYS A 125 16.04 -24.70 -10.62
C LYS A 125 15.05 -23.56 -10.77
N VAL A 126 14.18 -23.62 -11.78
CA VAL A 126 13.06 -22.68 -11.94
C VAL A 126 11.77 -23.44 -11.68
N ILE A 127 10.94 -22.94 -10.76
CA ILE A 127 9.59 -23.46 -10.50
C ILE A 127 8.60 -22.36 -10.84
N LEU A 128 7.68 -22.63 -11.76
CA LEU A 128 6.54 -21.78 -12.07
C LEU A 128 5.28 -22.41 -11.51
N SER A 129 4.65 -21.73 -10.55
CA SER A 129 3.32 -22.05 -10.05
C SER A 129 2.33 -21.03 -10.60
N ASP A 130 1.69 -21.36 -11.72
CA ASP A 130 0.75 -20.49 -12.41
C ASP A 130 -0.61 -20.34 -11.67
N SER A 131 -1.56 -19.68 -12.32
CA SER A 131 -2.90 -19.40 -11.79
C SER A 131 -3.85 -20.61 -11.80
N ASN A 132 -3.47 -21.74 -12.42
CA ASN A 132 -4.25 -22.98 -12.37
C ASN A 132 -4.00 -23.75 -11.07
N VAL A 133 -2.90 -23.49 -10.38
CA VAL A 133 -2.61 -24.05 -9.05
C VAL A 133 -3.37 -23.23 -8.00
N PRO A 134 -4.31 -23.80 -7.22
CA PRO A 134 -5.06 -23.06 -6.21
C PRO A 134 -4.16 -22.47 -5.12
N GLY A 135 -4.63 -21.39 -4.51
CA GLY A 135 -3.97 -20.65 -3.45
C GLY A 135 -3.43 -19.29 -3.90
N GLU A 136 -3.22 -18.40 -2.94
CA GLU A 136 -2.53 -17.13 -3.15
C GLU A 136 -1.04 -17.37 -3.38
N GLY A 137 -0.38 -16.53 -4.18
CA GLY A 137 1.03 -16.69 -4.55
C GLY A 137 1.95 -16.71 -3.33
N GLU A 138 1.72 -15.80 -2.37
CA GLU A 138 2.45 -15.76 -1.11
C GLU A 138 2.29 -17.05 -0.30
N HIS A 139 1.07 -17.58 -0.16
CA HIS A 139 0.81 -18.82 0.58
C HIS A 139 1.31 -20.08 -0.15
N LYS A 140 1.37 -20.07 -1.49
CA LYS A 140 2.05 -21.13 -2.27
C LYS A 140 3.55 -21.15 -1.95
N ILE A 141 4.19 -19.98 -1.89
CA ILE A 141 5.60 -19.85 -1.51
C ILE A 141 5.83 -20.34 -0.08
N MET A 142 5.02 -19.87 0.88
CA MET A 142 5.16 -20.29 2.28
C MET A 142 4.93 -21.80 2.45
N SER A 143 3.94 -22.36 1.75
CA SER A 143 3.71 -23.81 1.71
C SER A 143 4.94 -24.56 1.19
N TYR A 144 5.53 -24.10 0.09
CA TYR A 144 6.76 -24.68 -0.44
C TYR A 144 7.90 -24.65 0.59
N ILE A 145 8.15 -23.51 1.23
CA ILE A 145 9.21 -23.36 2.26
C ILE A 145 8.98 -24.32 3.42
N ARG A 146 7.76 -24.39 3.97
CA ARG A 146 7.41 -25.32 5.06
C ARG A 146 7.61 -26.78 4.66
N LEU A 147 7.20 -27.15 3.45
CA LEU A 147 7.41 -28.52 2.94
C LEU A 147 8.89 -28.84 2.78
N GLN A 148 9.72 -27.89 2.30
CA GLN A 148 11.16 -28.10 2.19
C GLN A 148 11.83 -28.28 3.55
N ARG A 149 11.45 -27.50 4.56
CA ARG A 149 11.97 -27.63 5.94
C ARG A 149 11.76 -29.02 6.54
N ASN A 150 10.69 -29.69 6.15
CA ASN A 150 10.35 -31.03 6.63
C ASN A 150 11.09 -32.16 5.90
N LEU A 151 11.85 -31.85 4.84
CA LEU A 151 12.60 -32.87 4.10
C LEU A 151 13.92 -33.21 4.79
N PRO A 152 14.29 -34.50 4.86
CA PRO A 152 15.62 -34.92 5.29
C PRO A 152 16.71 -34.28 4.40
N GLY A 153 17.74 -33.73 5.02
CA GLY A 153 18.84 -33.06 4.31
C GLY A 153 18.56 -31.62 3.88
N TYR A 154 17.44 -31.02 4.33
CA TYR A 154 17.23 -29.57 4.21
C TYR A 154 18.37 -28.81 4.91
N ASP A 155 18.88 -27.78 4.23
CA ASP A 155 19.91 -26.90 4.78
C ASP A 155 19.22 -25.78 5.59
N PRO A 156 19.31 -25.78 6.93
CA PRO A 156 18.67 -24.77 7.77
C PRO A 156 19.28 -23.37 7.60
N ASN A 157 20.41 -23.25 6.91
CA ASN A 157 21.03 -21.97 6.56
C ASN A 157 20.72 -21.53 5.12
N THR A 158 19.73 -22.13 4.48
CA THR A 158 19.21 -21.65 3.20
C THR A 158 18.78 -20.19 3.34
N ARG A 159 19.29 -19.34 2.43
CA ARG A 159 19.00 -17.90 2.42
C ARG A 159 17.84 -17.62 1.48
N HIS A 160 16.75 -17.10 2.02
CA HIS A 160 15.53 -16.77 1.29
C HIS A 160 15.46 -15.29 0.99
N CYS A 161 15.02 -14.96 -0.24
CA CYS A 161 14.71 -13.61 -0.66
C CYS A 161 13.33 -13.63 -1.33
N LEU A 162 12.35 -13.01 -0.71
CA LEU A 162 10.99 -12.88 -1.23
C LEU A 162 10.79 -11.48 -1.81
N TYR A 163 10.21 -11.37 -3.00
CA TYR A 163 9.85 -10.08 -3.57
C TYR A 163 8.36 -9.79 -3.37
N GLY A 164 8.03 -8.59 -2.89
CA GLY A 164 6.65 -8.11 -2.83
C GLY A 164 6.46 -6.85 -1.96
N LEU A 165 5.30 -6.22 -2.08
CA LEU A 165 4.99 -4.94 -1.42
C LEU A 165 4.07 -5.06 -0.20
N ASP A 166 3.39 -6.21 -0.07
CA ASP A 166 2.36 -6.43 0.93
C ASP A 166 2.95 -6.54 2.33
N ALA A 167 2.21 -6.03 3.33
CA ALA A 167 2.65 -6.04 4.72
C ALA A 167 2.62 -7.47 5.30
N ASP A 168 1.69 -8.30 4.83
CA ASP A 168 1.49 -9.69 5.24
C ASP A 168 2.75 -10.54 5.00
N LEU A 169 3.57 -10.17 4.00
CA LEU A 169 4.85 -10.85 3.73
C LEU A 169 5.82 -10.80 4.90
N ILE A 170 5.80 -9.74 5.72
CA ILE A 170 6.63 -9.63 6.92
C ILE A 170 6.19 -10.68 7.94
N MET A 171 4.89 -10.81 8.15
CA MET A 171 4.30 -11.75 9.10
C MET A 171 4.47 -13.19 8.64
N LEU A 172 4.26 -13.46 7.36
CA LEU A 172 4.50 -14.77 6.75
C LEU A 172 5.97 -15.16 6.85
N ALA A 173 6.91 -14.24 6.55
CA ALA A 173 8.33 -14.52 6.68
C ALA A 173 8.74 -14.84 8.13
N LEU A 174 8.20 -14.10 9.12
CA LEU A 174 8.40 -14.43 10.54
C LEU A 174 7.88 -15.82 10.89
N ALA A 175 6.66 -16.15 10.44
CA ALA A 175 6.00 -17.44 10.68
C ALA A 175 6.70 -18.64 9.99
N THR A 176 7.62 -18.41 9.04
CA THR A 176 8.44 -19.50 8.50
C THR A 176 9.46 -20.00 9.52
N HIS A 177 9.89 -19.17 10.47
CA HIS A 177 11.04 -19.40 11.35
C HIS A 177 12.33 -19.75 10.60
N GLU A 178 12.49 -19.30 9.35
CA GLU A 178 13.76 -19.38 8.63
C GLU A 178 14.70 -18.28 9.14
N VAL A 179 15.93 -18.66 9.51
CA VAL A 179 16.90 -17.72 10.08
C VAL A 179 17.26 -16.65 9.05
N HIS A 180 17.63 -17.04 7.83
CA HIS A 180 18.12 -16.12 6.81
C HIS A 180 17.03 -15.74 5.81
N PHE A 181 16.01 -15.00 6.25
CA PHE A 181 14.92 -14.53 5.39
C PHE A 181 15.00 -13.01 5.14
N SER A 182 14.89 -12.60 3.88
CA SER A 182 14.84 -11.19 3.47
C SER A 182 13.68 -10.92 2.52
N ILE A 183 13.13 -9.70 2.57
CA ILE A 183 12.10 -9.23 1.65
C ILE A 183 12.66 -8.09 0.80
N LEU A 184 12.67 -8.26 -0.51
CA LEU A 184 13.03 -7.25 -1.48
C LEU A 184 11.77 -6.48 -1.92
N ARG A 185 11.83 -5.15 -1.87
CA ARG A 185 10.72 -4.29 -2.28
C ARG A 185 11.18 -2.95 -2.82
N GLU A 186 10.35 -2.30 -3.62
CA GLU A 186 10.63 -0.91 -3.99
C GLU A 186 10.46 0.03 -2.79
N ILE A 187 11.26 1.09 -2.78
CA ILE A 187 11.08 2.19 -1.84
C ILE A 187 9.89 3.02 -2.34
N VAL A 188 8.86 3.10 -1.51
CA VAL A 188 7.68 3.93 -1.76
C VAL A 188 7.95 5.30 -1.14
N PHE A 189 8.29 6.29 -1.99
CA PHE A 189 8.38 7.68 -1.55
C PHE A 189 6.97 8.28 -1.50
N THR A 190 6.58 8.75 -0.31
CA THR A 190 5.32 9.48 -0.12
C THR A 190 5.57 10.97 -0.38
N PRO A 191 4.92 11.59 -1.38
CA PRO A 191 5.11 13.01 -1.68
C PRO A 191 4.83 13.86 -0.44
N GLY A 192 5.82 14.61 0.03
CA GLY A 192 5.71 15.56 1.14
C GLY A 192 6.00 15.03 2.56
N GLN A 193 6.21 13.72 2.76
CA GLN A 193 6.53 13.16 4.08
C GLN A 193 7.97 12.66 4.23
N ASP A 194 8.63 12.26 3.15
CA ASP A 194 9.97 11.64 3.23
C ASP A 194 11.08 12.66 3.07
N LYS A 195 11.20 13.54 4.07
CA LYS A 195 12.40 14.32 4.29
C LYS A 195 13.38 13.46 5.08
N CYS A 196 14.62 13.33 4.61
CA CYS A 196 15.71 12.73 5.34
C CYS A 196 15.75 13.32 6.76
N PHE A 197 15.69 12.47 7.78
CA PHE A 197 15.63 12.91 9.18
C PHE A 197 16.85 13.74 9.60
N ILE A 198 17.98 13.57 8.91
CA ILE A 198 19.24 14.27 9.22
C ILE A 198 19.29 15.65 8.54
N CYS A 199 18.97 15.76 7.25
CA CYS A 199 19.17 17.01 6.48
C CYS A 199 17.88 17.68 5.98
N GLY A 200 16.72 17.05 6.21
CA GLY A 200 15.42 17.57 5.79
C GLY A 200 15.16 17.53 4.28
N GLN A 201 16.03 16.92 3.46
CA GLN A 201 15.89 16.84 2.01
C GLN A 201 15.12 15.60 1.57
N VAL A 202 14.39 15.70 0.48
CA VAL A 202 13.67 14.57 -0.12
C VAL A 202 14.58 13.74 -1.02
N GLY A 203 14.30 12.44 -1.15
CA GLY A 203 14.95 11.57 -2.15
C GLY A 203 16.12 10.70 -1.65
N HIS A 204 16.42 10.67 -0.34
CA HIS A 204 17.35 9.72 0.26
C HIS A 204 16.99 9.39 1.71
N VAL A 205 17.46 8.24 2.21
CA VAL A 205 17.28 7.83 3.62
C VAL A 205 18.39 8.39 4.50
N ALA A 206 18.17 8.45 5.82
CA ALA A 206 19.14 8.98 6.77
C ALA A 206 20.52 8.29 6.70
N ALA A 207 20.55 6.99 6.37
CA ALA A 207 21.80 6.23 6.22
C ALA A 207 22.70 6.74 5.08
N ASP A 208 22.10 7.30 4.01
CA ASP A 208 22.82 7.80 2.83
C ASP A 208 23.06 9.32 2.89
N CYS A 209 22.75 9.95 4.03
CA CYS A 209 22.83 11.38 4.17
C CYS A 209 24.28 11.86 4.30
N GLN A 210 24.73 12.70 3.36
CA GLN A 210 26.04 13.34 3.43
C GLN A 210 26.10 14.56 4.37
N GLY A 211 25.00 14.90 5.05
CA GLY A 211 24.93 16.02 6.00
C GLY A 211 25.08 17.43 5.38
N LYS A 212 25.05 17.54 4.05
CA LYS A 212 25.24 18.82 3.34
C LYS A 212 23.92 19.56 3.15
N ALA A 213 23.96 20.89 3.26
CA ALA A 213 22.82 21.76 2.97
C ALA A 213 22.36 21.62 1.50
N LYS A 214 21.08 21.91 1.23
CA LYS A 214 20.46 21.79 -0.09
C LYS A 214 21.26 22.61 -1.10
N ARG A 215 21.85 21.98 -2.13
CA ARG A 215 22.42 22.70 -3.27
C ARG A 215 21.25 23.31 -4.05
N LYS A 216 21.23 24.64 -4.17
CA LYS A 216 20.28 25.35 -5.04
C LYS A 216 20.52 24.92 -6.49
N SER A 217 19.46 24.56 -7.22
CA SER A 217 19.54 24.43 -8.69
C SER A 217 19.30 25.80 -9.33
N GLY A 218 20.37 26.50 -9.70
CA GLY A 218 20.27 27.84 -10.30
C GLY A 218 19.96 28.97 -9.31
N GLU A 219 19.62 30.16 -9.83
CA GLU A 219 19.28 31.33 -9.02
C GLU A 219 17.92 31.20 -8.30
N PHE A 220 17.00 30.39 -8.84
CA PHE A 220 15.63 30.22 -8.34
C PHE A 220 15.21 28.78 -8.00
N ASP A 221 16.14 27.84 -7.83
CA ASP A 221 15.84 26.42 -7.51
C ASP A 221 14.93 25.79 -8.58
N GLU A 222 15.32 25.98 -9.84
CA GLU A 222 14.60 25.51 -11.02
C GLU A 222 14.52 23.98 -11.02
N LYS A 223 13.34 23.44 -11.34
CA LYS A 223 13.13 21.99 -11.54
C LYS A 223 13.85 21.59 -12.82
N GLY A 224 15.12 21.20 -12.71
CA GLY A 224 15.82 20.55 -13.80
C GLY A 224 15.09 19.27 -14.22
N ASP A 225 15.20 18.93 -15.51
CA ASP A 225 14.67 17.70 -16.09
C ASP A 225 14.98 16.52 -15.16
N ALA A 226 13.92 15.91 -14.61
CA ALA A 226 14.06 14.79 -13.71
C ALA A 226 14.52 13.59 -14.52
N ASP A 227 15.84 13.44 -14.64
CA ASP A 227 16.47 12.20 -15.07
C ASP A 227 15.78 11.08 -14.28
N VAL A 228 15.12 10.15 -14.99
CA VAL A 228 14.17 9.20 -14.43
C VAL A 228 14.94 8.26 -13.49
N LEU A 229 15.13 8.69 -12.24
CA LEU A 229 15.76 7.93 -11.18
C LEU A 229 14.96 6.64 -11.04
N LYS A 230 15.54 5.55 -11.57
CA LYS A 230 14.98 4.20 -11.44
C LYS A 230 14.63 4.00 -9.96
N LYS A 231 13.34 3.71 -9.68
CA LYS A 231 12.86 3.53 -8.29
C LYS A 231 13.84 2.64 -7.51
N PRO A 232 14.39 3.12 -6.38
CA PRO A 232 15.33 2.36 -5.59
C PRO A 232 14.62 1.20 -4.90
N TYR A 233 15.39 0.15 -4.60
CA TYR A 233 14.92 -1.04 -3.91
C TYR A 233 15.56 -1.09 -2.51
N GLN A 234 14.89 -1.78 -1.60
CA GLN A 234 15.39 -2.03 -0.26
C GLN A 234 15.21 -3.50 0.12
N PHE A 235 16.13 -4.00 0.94
CA PHE A 235 16.01 -5.27 1.63
C PHE A 235 15.50 -5.03 3.05
N LEU A 236 14.41 -5.71 3.41
CA LEU A 236 13.97 -5.86 4.78
C LEU A 236 14.50 -7.20 5.30
N ASN A 237 15.43 -7.14 6.25
CA ASN A 237 16.06 -8.33 6.84
C ASN A 237 15.24 -8.82 8.04
N ILE A 238 14.66 -10.01 7.93
CA ILE A 238 13.76 -10.56 8.96
C ILE A 238 14.55 -11.00 10.20
N TRP A 239 15.79 -11.47 10.05
CA TRP A 239 16.64 -11.78 11.21
C TRP A 239 16.92 -10.55 12.08
N THR A 240 17.16 -9.39 11.47
CA THR A 240 17.33 -8.13 12.21
C THR A 240 16.02 -7.75 12.92
N LEU A 241 14.87 -7.92 12.27
CA LEU A 241 13.57 -7.71 12.93
C LEU A 241 13.39 -8.66 14.13
N ARG A 242 13.82 -9.92 14.03
CA ARG A 242 13.76 -10.89 15.12
C ARG A 242 14.64 -10.48 16.31
N GLU A 243 15.83 -9.91 16.06
CA GLU A 243 16.66 -9.33 17.13
C GLU A 243 15.96 -8.15 17.83
N TYR A 244 15.28 -7.28 17.07
CA TYR A 244 14.47 -6.20 17.65
C TYR A 244 13.30 -6.75 18.48
N LEU A 245 12.63 -7.79 18.01
CA LEU A 245 11.55 -8.45 18.76
C LEU A 245 12.08 -9.09 20.04
N ASP A 246 13.21 -9.80 19.99
CA ASP A 246 13.85 -10.38 21.18
C ASP A 246 14.15 -9.31 22.24
N TYR A 247 14.71 -8.18 21.81
CA TYR A 247 14.96 -7.06 22.71
C TYR A 247 13.67 -6.44 23.27
N GLU A 248 12.68 -6.17 22.42
CA GLU A 248 11.42 -5.53 22.81
C GLU A 248 10.58 -6.41 23.74
N PHE A 249 10.65 -7.73 23.60
CA PHE A 249 9.88 -8.71 24.39
C PHE A 249 10.61 -9.26 25.62
N ARG A 250 11.66 -8.60 26.10
CA ARG A 250 12.28 -8.94 27.39
C ARG A 250 11.29 -8.70 28.53
N ILE A 251 10.82 -9.80 29.12
CA ILE A 251 9.88 -9.79 30.24
C ILE A 251 10.66 -9.95 31.56
N PRO A 252 10.52 -9.03 32.52
CA PRO A 252 11.19 -9.16 33.81
C PRO A 252 10.56 -10.27 34.65
N ASN A 253 11.40 -11.14 35.23
CA ASN A 253 10.99 -12.26 36.09
C ASN A 253 9.93 -13.17 35.44
N PRO A 254 10.21 -13.74 34.26
CA PRO A 254 9.24 -14.57 33.56
C PRO A 254 8.94 -15.85 34.37
N PRO A 255 7.73 -16.44 34.23
CA PRO A 255 7.36 -17.66 34.95
C PRO A 255 8.17 -18.89 34.52
N PHE A 256 8.84 -18.84 33.37
CA PHE A 256 9.68 -19.89 32.79
C PHE A 256 10.68 -19.26 31.81
N GLU A 257 11.61 -20.06 31.27
CA GLU A 257 12.57 -19.61 30.25
C GLU A 257 11.85 -19.23 28.95
N ILE A 258 12.09 -18.01 28.46
CA ILE A 258 11.40 -17.48 27.29
C ILE A 258 12.04 -18.03 26.01
N ASP A 259 11.25 -18.76 25.23
CA ASP A 259 11.49 -19.12 23.85
C ASP A 259 11.08 -17.98 22.90
N LEU A 260 12.04 -17.47 22.13
CA LEU A 260 11.85 -16.41 21.12
C LEU A 260 10.92 -16.85 19.99
N GLU A 261 10.96 -18.11 19.55
CA GLU A 261 10.11 -18.57 18.44
C GLU A 261 8.64 -18.46 18.82
N ARG A 262 8.31 -18.80 20.07
CA ARG A 262 6.95 -18.68 20.62
C ARG A 262 6.51 -17.23 20.83
N ILE A 263 7.45 -16.32 21.12
CA ILE A 263 7.17 -14.87 21.14
C ILE A 263 6.87 -14.36 19.72
N VAL A 264 7.62 -14.83 18.72
CA VAL A 264 7.38 -14.46 17.31
C VAL A 264 5.99 -14.95 16.87
N ASP A 265 5.60 -16.17 17.23
CA ASP A 265 4.25 -16.70 16.96
C ASP A 265 3.15 -15.79 17.54
N ASP A 266 3.31 -15.43 18.81
CA ASP A 266 2.37 -14.57 19.51
C ASP A 266 2.37 -13.14 18.95
N PHE A 267 3.51 -12.62 18.49
CA PHE A 267 3.58 -11.31 17.83
C PHE A 267 2.81 -11.31 16.52
N VAL A 268 3.00 -12.33 15.68
CA VAL A 268 2.21 -12.50 14.45
C VAL A 268 0.71 -12.60 14.79
N PHE A 269 0.35 -13.41 15.77
CA PHE A 269 -1.04 -13.55 16.22
C PHE A 269 -1.63 -12.24 16.76
N MET A 270 -0.85 -11.44 17.51
CA MET A 270 -1.26 -10.12 17.98
C MET A 270 -1.54 -9.16 16.80
N CYS A 271 -0.76 -9.22 15.73
CA CYS A 271 -0.97 -8.39 14.56
C CYS A 271 -2.31 -8.68 13.86
N PHE A 272 -2.86 -9.90 13.97
CA PHE A 272 -4.17 -10.23 13.37
C PHE A 272 -5.32 -9.39 13.92
N PHE A 273 -5.25 -8.95 15.19
CA PHE A 273 -6.28 -8.09 15.81
C PHE A 273 -6.36 -6.69 15.22
N VAL A 274 -5.28 -6.22 14.60
CA VAL A 274 -5.21 -4.86 14.04
C VAL A 274 -5.86 -4.78 12.66
N GLY A 275 -6.18 -5.92 12.06
CA GLY A 275 -6.79 -6.07 10.74
C GLY A 275 -5.88 -6.81 9.78
N ASN A 276 -6.50 -7.62 8.93
CA ASN A 276 -5.85 -8.40 7.88
C ASN A 276 -6.85 -8.54 6.70
N ASP A 277 -6.45 -9.25 5.65
CA ASP A 277 -7.30 -9.41 4.47
C ASP A 277 -8.57 -10.24 4.70
N PHE A 278 -8.65 -10.99 5.79
CA PHE A 278 -9.73 -11.95 6.08
C PHE A 278 -10.71 -11.45 7.14
N LEU A 279 -10.25 -10.56 8.03
CA LEU A 279 -11.01 -10.00 9.14
C LEU A 279 -10.94 -8.46 9.15
N PRO A 280 -12.08 -7.77 9.35
CA PRO A 280 -12.05 -6.34 9.53
C PRO A 280 -11.25 -5.96 10.79
N HIS A 281 -10.61 -4.79 10.73
CA HIS A 281 -9.92 -4.22 11.88
C HIS A 281 -10.90 -3.99 13.04
N MET A 282 -10.49 -4.33 14.26
CA MET A 282 -11.27 -3.97 15.44
C MET A 282 -11.36 -2.45 15.56
N PRO A 283 -12.53 -1.87 15.86
CA PRO A 283 -12.67 -0.43 16.04
C PRO A 283 -11.67 0.14 17.06
N THR A 284 -11.35 -0.65 18.08
CA THR A 284 -10.43 -0.34 19.18
C THR A 284 -8.96 -0.18 18.73
N LEU A 285 -8.54 -0.85 17.65
CA LEU A 285 -7.13 -1.03 17.30
C LEU A 285 -6.83 -0.44 15.91
N GLU A 286 -6.13 0.70 15.88
CA GLU A 286 -5.62 1.31 14.65
C GLU A 286 -4.10 1.48 14.70
N ILE A 287 -3.38 1.01 13.66
CA ILE A 287 -1.90 1.09 13.59
C ILE A 287 -1.41 2.53 13.77
N ARG A 288 -2.09 3.49 13.12
CA ARG A 288 -1.75 4.93 13.18
C ARG A 288 -1.85 5.53 14.59
N GLU A 289 -2.57 4.86 15.48
CA GLU A 289 -2.74 5.27 16.88
C GLU A 289 -1.82 4.51 17.84
N GLY A 290 -0.92 3.65 17.32
CA GLY A 290 0.02 2.86 18.10
C GLY A 290 -0.57 1.54 18.64
N ALA A 291 -1.54 0.94 17.93
CA ALA A 291 -2.18 -0.31 18.35
C ALA A 291 -1.19 -1.46 18.61
N ILE A 292 -0.18 -1.63 17.75
CA ILE A 292 0.84 -2.69 17.94
C ILE A 292 1.61 -2.46 19.25
N ASN A 293 1.99 -1.21 19.54
CA ASN A 293 2.69 -0.87 20.79
C ASN A 293 1.82 -1.17 22.03
N LEU A 294 0.51 -0.88 21.94
CA LEU A 294 -0.43 -1.23 23.00
C LEU A 294 -0.52 -2.74 23.21
N LEU A 295 -0.65 -3.51 22.13
CA LEU A 295 -0.71 -4.98 22.17
C LEU A 295 0.54 -5.56 22.83
N MET A 296 1.74 -5.13 22.39
CA MET A 296 3.01 -5.58 22.98
C MET A 296 3.14 -5.20 24.46
N ALA A 297 2.75 -3.98 24.83
CA ALA A 297 2.83 -3.52 26.21
C ALA A 297 1.90 -4.31 27.14
N VAL A 298 0.65 -4.56 26.71
CA VAL A 298 -0.31 -5.35 27.48
C VAL A 298 0.11 -6.81 27.53
N TYR A 299 0.66 -7.36 26.45
CA TYR A 299 1.17 -8.73 26.42
C TYR A 299 2.25 -8.93 27.48
N LYS A 300 3.28 -8.07 27.49
CA LYS A 300 4.36 -8.12 28.49
C LYS A 300 3.83 -8.00 29.91
N LYS A 301 2.90 -7.09 30.15
CA LYS A 301 2.29 -6.86 31.46
C LYS A 301 1.50 -8.07 31.96
N GLU A 302 0.71 -8.67 31.08
CA GLU A 302 -0.20 -9.76 31.43
C GLU A 302 0.46 -11.15 31.32
N PHE A 303 1.64 -11.29 30.71
CA PHE A 303 2.27 -12.57 30.36
C PHE A 303 2.34 -13.56 31.54
N LYS A 304 2.89 -13.10 32.68
CA LYS A 304 2.98 -13.92 33.90
C LYS A 304 1.61 -14.31 34.42
N ALA A 305 0.66 -13.39 34.35
CA ALA A 305 -0.69 -13.57 34.88
C ALA A 305 -1.51 -14.53 34.00
N MET A 306 -1.36 -14.45 32.67
CA MET A 306 -1.94 -15.38 31.68
C MET A 306 -1.33 -16.78 31.75
N GLY A 307 -0.15 -16.93 32.34
CA GLY A 307 0.54 -18.20 32.46
C GLY A 307 1.29 -18.60 31.18
N GLY A 308 1.69 -17.63 30.34
CA GLY A 308 2.55 -17.84 29.18
C GLY A 308 1.95 -17.41 27.84
N TYR A 309 2.43 -18.04 26.76
CA TYR A 309 2.14 -17.71 25.36
C TYR A 309 0.66 -17.77 24.98
N LEU A 310 0.23 -16.90 24.07
CA LEU A 310 -1.12 -16.86 23.51
C LEU A 310 -1.39 -18.02 22.55
N SER A 311 -0.36 -18.55 21.91
CA SER A 311 -0.47 -19.57 20.88
C SER A 311 0.52 -20.72 21.08
N GLU A 312 0.20 -21.85 20.46
CA GLU A 312 1.07 -22.99 20.27
C GLU A 312 1.06 -23.37 18.80
N SER A 313 2.06 -22.89 18.06
CA SER A 313 2.10 -23.01 16.60
C SER A 313 0.78 -22.52 15.99
N SER A 314 0.07 -23.33 15.22
CA SER A 314 -1.20 -22.98 14.58
C SER A 314 -2.40 -22.79 15.53
N LYS A 315 -2.28 -23.08 16.83
CA LYS A 315 -3.40 -23.19 17.77
C LYS A 315 -3.38 -22.08 18.84
N PRO A 316 -4.26 -21.08 18.75
CA PRO A 316 -4.44 -20.10 19.82
C PRO A 316 -5.03 -20.73 21.10
N ASN A 317 -4.46 -20.40 22.25
CA ASN A 317 -5.02 -20.74 23.55
C ASN A 317 -6.13 -19.74 23.91
N LEU A 318 -7.38 -20.07 23.57
CA LEU A 318 -8.53 -19.18 23.72
C LEU A 318 -8.72 -18.64 25.15
N SER A 319 -8.33 -19.40 26.18
CA SER A 319 -8.40 -18.91 27.57
C SER A 319 -7.41 -17.78 27.85
N ARG A 320 -6.19 -17.86 27.29
CA ARG A 320 -5.18 -16.82 27.42
C ARG A 320 -5.51 -15.62 26.52
N VAL A 321 -5.97 -15.89 25.31
CA VAL A 321 -6.45 -14.85 24.36
C VAL A 321 -7.59 -14.04 24.97
N GLU A 322 -8.56 -14.69 25.63
CA GLU A 322 -9.67 -13.99 26.30
C GLU A 322 -9.16 -13.04 27.39
N ARG A 323 -8.18 -13.48 28.19
CA ARG A 323 -7.59 -12.64 29.25
C ARG A 323 -6.83 -11.45 28.66
N PHE A 324 -6.04 -11.70 27.61
CA PHE A 324 -5.29 -10.67 26.90
C PHE A 324 -6.22 -9.61 26.30
N ILE A 325 -7.23 -10.03 25.53
CA ILE A 325 -8.10 -9.10 24.83
C ILE A 325 -9.03 -8.35 25.79
N LYS A 326 -9.43 -8.95 26.92
CA LYS A 326 -10.13 -8.24 28.01
C LYS A 326 -9.28 -7.13 28.61
N ALA A 327 -7.97 -7.37 28.79
CA ALA A 327 -7.06 -6.33 29.26
C ALA A 327 -6.96 -5.16 28.27
N ILE A 328 -6.91 -5.45 26.96
CA ILE A 328 -7.01 -4.43 25.89
C ILE A 328 -8.35 -3.69 25.94
N GLY A 329 -9.45 -4.42 26.11
CA GLY A 329 -10.80 -3.88 26.21
C GLY A 329 -10.97 -2.84 27.33
N SER A 330 -10.17 -2.93 28.41
CA SER A 330 -10.18 -1.94 29.50
C SER A 330 -9.67 -0.54 29.08
N TYR A 331 -8.99 -0.44 27.94
CA TYR A 331 -8.48 0.83 27.40
C TYR A 331 -9.43 1.46 26.35
N GLU A 332 -10.51 0.79 25.95
CA GLU A 332 -11.40 1.21 24.85
C GLU A 332 -11.95 2.62 25.02
N ASP A 333 -12.57 2.93 26.15
CA ASP A 333 -13.16 4.25 26.38
C ASP A 333 -12.10 5.36 26.28
N LYS A 334 -10.89 5.11 26.83
CA LYS A 334 -9.79 6.07 26.76
C LYS A 334 -9.27 6.26 25.34
N ILE A 335 -9.19 5.18 24.56
CA ILE A 335 -8.79 5.21 23.15
C ILE A 335 -9.80 6.04 22.35
N PHE A 336 -11.10 5.74 22.47
CA PHE A 336 -12.13 6.43 21.73
C PHE A 336 -12.28 7.90 22.11
N GLN A 337 -12.19 8.23 23.40
CA GLN A 337 -12.17 9.63 23.85
C GLN A 337 -10.96 10.40 23.29
N LYS A 338 -9.78 9.77 23.26
CA LYS A 338 -8.58 10.38 22.66
C LYS A 338 -8.76 10.58 21.15
N ARG A 339 -9.31 9.58 20.44
CA ARG A 339 -9.60 9.64 19.00
C ARG A 339 -10.58 10.77 18.69
N ALA A 340 -11.69 10.87 19.40
CA ALA A 340 -12.68 11.93 19.24
C ALA A 340 -12.07 13.33 19.40
N ARG A 341 -11.27 13.54 20.46
CA ARG A 341 -10.55 14.81 20.71
C ARG A 341 -9.58 15.16 19.57
N LEU A 342 -8.85 14.18 19.05
CA LEU A 342 -7.91 14.39 17.94
C LEU A 342 -8.63 14.71 16.63
N HIS A 343 -9.74 14.03 16.35
CA HIS A 343 -10.58 14.31 15.19
C HIS A 343 -11.18 15.73 15.25
N GLN A 344 -11.68 16.14 16.41
CA GLN A 344 -12.19 17.50 16.62
C GLN A 344 -11.11 18.55 16.33
N ARG A 345 -9.91 18.41 16.92
CA ARG A 345 -8.78 19.32 16.67
C ARG A 345 -8.37 19.38 15.20
N LYS A 346 -8.36 18.24 14.50
CA LYS A 346 -8.06 18.19 13.07
C LYS A 346 -9.13 18.91 12.24
N SER A 347 -10.41 18.69 12.56
CA SER A 347 -11.53 19.36 11.88
C SER A 347 -11.48 20.88 12.08
N GLU A 348 -11.22 21.34 13.30
CA GLU A 348 -11.06 22.77 13.62
C GLU A 348 -9.88 23.40 12.87
N ARG A 349 -8.73 22.72 12.83
CA ARG A 349 -7.55 23.18 12.07
C ARG A 349 -7.87 23.28 10.58
N PHE A 350 -8.52 22.27 10.02
CA PHE A 350 -8.87 22.25 8.61
C PHE A 350 -9.85 23.37 8.24
N LYS A 351 -10.87 23.63 9.07
CA LYS A 351 -11.79 24.77 8.89
C LYS A 351 -11.04 26.11 8.88
N ARG A 352 -10.03 26.27 9.74
CA ARG A 352 -9.18 27.49 9.76
C ARG A 352 -8.34 27.61 8.49
N GLU A 353 -7.72 26.54 8.05
CA GLU A 353 -6.92 26.51 6.82
C GLU A 353 -7.79 26.82 5.58
N LYS A 354 -8.99 26.22 5.45
CA LYS A 354 -9.95 26.51 4.38
C LYS A 354 -10.42 27.96 4.38
N PHE A 355 -10.66 28.53 5.58
CA PHE A 355 -11.05 29.94 5.72
C PHE A 355 -9.91 30.90 5.35
N GLN A 356 -8.67 30.53 5.64
CA GLN A 356 -7.48 31.31 5.24
C GLN A 356 -7.19 31.23 3.74
N SER A 357 -7.34 30.05 3.12
CA SER A 357 -7.16 29.90 1.66
C SER A 357 -8.30 30.51 0.83
N GLY A 358 -9.50 30.67 1.41
CA GLY A 358 -10.64 31.33 0.76
C GLY A 358 -10.58 32.86 0.78
N ARG A 359 -9.73 33.44 1.64
CA ARG A 359 -9.34 34.86 1.55
C ARG A 359 -8.10 34.90 0.67
N GLY A 360 -8.27 35.21 -0.62
CA GLY A 360 -7.14 35.57 -1.46
C GLY A 360 -6.48 36.82 -0.87
N ASP A 361 -5.44 36.65 -0.06
CA ASP A 361 -4.71 37.76 0.53
C ASP A 361 -3.64 38.25 -0.46
N ASP A 362 -4.10 39.10 -1.38
CA ASP A 362 -3.33 40.24 -1.91
C ASP A 362 -3.78 41.52 -1.16
N SER A 363 -3.74 41.50 0.18
CA SER A 363 -3.84 42.74 0.95
C SER A 363 -2.79 42.80 2.05
N GLU A 364 -1.87 43.77 1.90
CA GLU A 364 -0.93 44.13 2.96
C GLU A 364 -1.70 44.47 4.25
N PRO A 365 -1.24 44.03 5.44
CA PRO A 365 -1.90 44.33 6.69
C PRO A 365 -1.80 45.83 6.97
N THR A 366 -2.93 46.55 6.86
CA THR A 366 -3.08 47.89 7.42
C THR A 366 -3.07 47.77 8.94
N ASN A 367 -1.91 48.08 9.53
CA ASN A 367 -1.78 48.33 10.96
C ASN A 367 -2.56 49.59 11.34
N GLU A 368 -3.80 49.45 11.79
CA GLU A 368 -4.38 50.41 12.73
C GLU A 368 -4.25 49.84 14.14
N LEU A 369 -3.34 50.46 14.89
CA LEU A 369 -3.04 50.18 16.28
C LEU A 369 -4.23 50.54 17.16
N ASP A 370 -4.74 49.58 17.93
CA ASP A 370 -5.45 49.88 19.16
C ASP A 370 -4.44 49.91 20.32
N GLN A 371 -4.27 51.11 20.88
CA GLN A 371 -3.27 51.45 21.88
C GLN A 371 -3.75 51.04 23.27
N SER A 372 -3.19 49.96 23.82
CA SER A 372 -2.87 49.88 25.25
C SER A 372 -2.17 48.56 25.52
N LEU A 373 -0.86 48.60 25.74
CA LEU A 373 -0.15 47.84 26.77
C LEU A 373 1.36 48.20 26.71
N VAL A 374 1.88 48.45 27.90
CA VAL A 374 3.10 49.19 28.26
C VAL A 374 4.39 48.54 27.74
N PRO A 375 5.39 49.31 27.25
CA PRO A 375 6.62 48.75 26.70
C PRO A 375 7.59 48.32 27.81
N VAL A 376 7.93 47.03 27.84
CA VAL A 376 9.08 46.53 28.63
C VAL A 376 10.32 46.51 27.74
N THR A 377 11.31 47.29 28.16
CA THR A 377 12.59 47.52 27.51
C THR A 377 13.41 46.24 27.33
N ARG A 378 13.95 46.05 26.12
CA ARG A 378 14.86 44.95 25.78
C ARG A 378 16.22 45.18 26.45
N PHE A 379 16.57 44.31 27.39
CA PHE A 379 17.91 44.21 27.95
C PHE A 379 18.74 43.22 27.12
N ASN A 380 19.87 43.69 26.57
CA ASN A 380 20.85 42.86 25.85
C ASN A 380 22.04 42.56 26.78
N GLY A 381 22.32 41.29 27.04
CA GLY A 381 23.64 40.85 27.50
C GLY A 381 23.64 39.73 28.54
N ALA A 382 23.80 38.49 28.08
CA ALA A 382 24.81 37.53 28.57
C ALA A 382 24.68 36.21 27.80
N ARG A 383 25.67 35.93 26.94
CA ARG A 383 25.91 34.62 26.31
C ARG A 383 26.90 33.84 27.17
N LEU A 384 26.52 32.65 27.64
CA LEU A 384 27.40 31.53 27.97
C LEU A 384 26.60 30.26 27.56
N ALA A 385 26.83 29.66 26.40
CA ALA A 385 27.94 28.78 26.00
C ALA A 385 27.79 27.34 26.54
N SER A 386 27.50 26.40 25.63
CA SER A 386 28.02 25.02 25.60
C SER A 386 27.76 24.41 24.22
N GLY A 387 28.66 24.70 23.28
CA GLY A 387 28.83 23.99 22.01
C GLY A 387 30.05 23.07 22.08
N HIS A 388 30.02 22.01 21.27
CA HIS A 388 30.95 20.88 21.25
C HIS A 388 32.38 21.24 20.81
N ALA A 389 33.36 20.54 21.38
CA ALA A 389 34.79 20.63 21.06
C ALA A 389 35.18 19.75 19.85
N PRO A 390 36.12 20.18 19.00
CA PRO A 390 36.84 19.32 18.07
C PRO A 390 38.20 18.86 18.63
N SER A 391 38.65 17.68 18.17
CA SER A 391 39.91 17.00 18.53
C SER A 391 41.16 17.68 17.94
N PRO A 392 42.32 17.69 18.64
CA PRO A 392 43.56 18.27 18.15
C PRO A 392 44.51 17.21 17.55
N TYR A 393 44.92 17.38 16.29
CA TYR A 393 46.27 17.04 15.83
C TYR A 393 46.67 17.99 14.71
N GLN A 394 47.86 18.60 14.87
CA GLN A 394 48.46 19.65 14.07
C GLN A 394 49.18 19.11 12.83
N GLN A 395 49.30 19.95 11.78
CA GLN A 395 50.55 20.53 11.20
C GLN A 395 50.29 20.93 9.73
N SER A 396 50.08 22.22 9.46
CA SER A 396 51.05 23.21 8.96
C SER A 396 51.43 23.05 7.49
N HIS A 397 51.05 24.01 6.65
CA HIS A 397 52.00 24.92 5.97
C HIS A 397 51.27 26.09 5.29
N ASN A 398 51.70 27.29 5.65
CA ASN A 398 51.44 28.56 4.97
C ASN A 398 52.21 28.63 3.65
N ILE A 399 51.62 29.23 2.60
CA ILE A 399 52.27 30.27 1.77
C ILE A 399 51.21 31.32 1.39
N SER A 400 51.60 32.59 1.53
CA SER A 400 50.80 33.80 1.33
C SER A 400 50.90 34.39 -0.08
N ARG A 401 49.92 35.28 -0.35
CA ARG A 401 50.05 36.63 -0.94
C ARG A 401 49.98 36.84 -2.47
N MET A 402 48.93 37.61 -2.82
CA MET A 402 48.91 38.90 -3.53
C MET A 402 49.21 39.01 -5.04
N ALA A 403 48.14 39.36 -5.76
CA ALA A 403 47.91 40.62 -6.48
C ALA A 403 48.70 40.99 -7.76
N ARG A 404 47.88 41.32 -8.77
CA ARG A 404 47.93 42.45 -9.71
C ARG A 404 48.69 42.33 -11.06
N LEU A 405 47.88 42.61 -12.12
CA LEU A 405 48.06 43.59 -13.21
C LEU A 405 48.17 43.06 -14.65
N ASP A 406 47.36 43.73 -15.47
CA ASP A 406 47.14 43.64 -16.92
C ASP A 406 48.38 43.87 -17.78
N ILE A 407 48.47 43.20 -18.93
CA ILE A 407 49.01 43.78 -20.18
C ILE A 407 48.22 43.24 -21.40
N LYS A 408 47.79 44.18 -22.24
CA LYS A 408 47.14 44.03 -23.56
C LYS A 408 48.02 43.29 -24.58
N GLY A 409 47.38 42.53 -25.49
CA GLY A 409 47.96 42.04 -26.74
C GLY A 409 46.87 41.68 -27.76
N GLN A 410 47.02 42.17 -28.99
CA GLN A 410 46.02 42.21 -30.06
C GLN A 410 45.76 40.86 -30.76
N GLN A 411 44.56 40.74 -31.35
CA GLN A 411 44.12 39.80 -32.42
C GLN A 411 45.04 39.84 -33.67
N PRO A 412 44.97 38.92 -34.69
CA PRO A 412 43.74 38.24 -35.20
C PRO A 412 43.82 36.81 -35.81
N ALA A 413 42.64 36.22 -35.95
CA ALA A 413 42.10 35.33 -37.01
C ALA A 413 42.90 34.10 -37.52
N LYS A 414 42.26 32.90 -37.47
CA LYS A 414 41.74 32.14 -38.65
C LYS A 414 41.40 30.67 -38.31
N SER A 415 40.18 30.29 -38.71
CA SER A 415 39.70 29.00 -39.26
C SER A 415 40.49 27.69 -39.06
N ALA A 416 39.81 26.64 -38.57
CA ALA A 416 39.78 25.33 -39.23
C ALA A 416 38.67 24.43 -38.65
N ASP A 417 37.83 23.92 -39.55
CA ASP A 417 36.79 22.90 -39.40
C ASP A 417 37.28 21.57 -38.82
N ARG A 418 36.37 20.84 -38.14
CA ARG A 418 36.09 19.41 -38.44
C ARG A 418 34.84 18.89 -37.72
N HIS A 419 33.78 18.74 -38.52
CA HIS A 419 32.66 17.81 -38.49
C HIS A 419 32.57 16.74 -37.39
N LEU A 420 31.39 16.67 -36.75
CA LEU A 420 30.77 15.43 -36.30
C LEU A 420 29.39 15.29 -36.96
N HIS A 421 29.23 14.20 -37.69
CA HIS A 421 28.00 13.79 -38.36
C HIS A 421 26.95 13.36 -37.34
N ASP A 422 25.76 13.98 -37.40
CA ASP A 422 24.54 13.32 -36.94
C ASP A 422 23.57 13.13 -38.10
N ARG A 423 23.00 11.94 -38.17
CA ARG A 423 22.42 11.34 -39.37
C ARG A 423 20.91 11.53 -39.32
N ALA A 424 20.42 12.62 -39.91
CA ALA A 424 18.99 12.88 -40.07
C ALA A 424 18.28 11.74 -40.85
N LYS A 425 17.21 11.19 -40.27
CA LYS A 425 16.29 10.24 -40.95
C LYS A 425 15.60 10.96 -42.11
N LYS A 426 15.69 10.40 -43.31
CA LYS A 426 14.97 10.85 -44.51
C LYS A 426 13.47 10.59 -44.36
N VAL A 427 12.67 11.64 -44.45
CA VAL A 427 11.21 11.59 -44.68
C VAL A 427 10.98 11.57 -46.21
N PRO A 428 10.05 10.76 -46.76
CA PRO A 428 9.73 10.81 -48.19
C PRO A 428 9.11 12.18 -48.51
N ARG A 429 9.62 12.85 -49.56
CA ARG A 429 9.01 14.04 -50.13
C ARG A 429 7.72 13.64 -50.81
N ASP A 430 6.58 13.94 -50.18
CA ASP A 430 5.35 14.19 -50.92
C ASP A 430 5.32 15.69 -51.26
N SER A 431 5.19 15.99 -52.54
CA SER A 431 5.38 17.32 -53.12
C SER A 431 4.14 18.18 -52.92
N GLY A 432 4.20 19.12 -51.97
CA GLY A 432 3.17 20.15 -51.81
C GLY A 432 3.20 20.99 -50.52
N ALA A 433 3.99 20.64 -49.50
CA ALA A 433 4.02 21.41 -48.25
C ALA A 433 5.12 22.49 -48.23
N THR A 434 4.74 23.75 -48.09
CA THR A 434 5.66 24.89 -47.86
C THR A 434 6.28 24.81 -46.47
N ILE A 435 7.45 25.43 -46.25
CA ILE A 435 8.12 25.50 -44.94
C ILE A 435 7.18 26.07 -43.86
N GLY A 436 6.32 27.02 -44.23
CA GLY A 436 5.28 27.55 -43.34
C GLY A 436 4.24 26.51 -42.90
N ALA A 437 3.86 25.57 -43.77
CA ALA A 437 2.94 24.48 -43.40
C ALA A 437 3.59 23.50 -42.41
N ALA A 438 4.89 23.24 -42.54
CA ALA A 438 5.63 22.39 -41.61
C ALA A 438 5.80 23.04 -40.22
N ILE A 439 6.01 24.37 -40.17
CA ILE A 439 6.10 25.13 -38.91
C ILE A 439 4.73 25.16 -38.21
N VAL A 440 3.65 25.50 -38.93
CA VAL A 440 2.28 25.49 -38.38
C VAL A 440 1.89 24.10 -37.88
N GLN A 441 2.31 23.04 -38.57
CA GLN A 441 2.05 21.67 -38.13
C GLN A 441 2.84 21.30 -36.86
N ALA A 442 4.08 21.79 -36.72
CA ALA A 442 4.89 21.60 -35.51
C ALA A 442 4.33 22.40 -34.32
N GLU A 443 3.92 23.66 -34.52
CA GLU A 443 3.29 24.52 -33.51
C GLU A 443 1.98 23.90 -33.02
N LYS A 444 1.10 23.45 -33.93
CA LYS A 444 -0.14 22.77 -33.58
C LYS A 444 0.10 21.45 -32.81
N SER A 445 1.18 20.75 -33.12
CA SER A 445 1.54 19.51 -32.41
C SER A 445 2.03 19.81 -30.99
N LEU A 446 2.83 20.86 -30.81
CA LEU A 446 3.27 21.34 -29.48
C LEU A 446 2.10 21.83 -28.64
N GLU A 447 1.19 22.63 -29.20
CA GLU A 447 -0.04 23.07 -28.51
C GLU A 447 -0.92 21.87 -28.09
N THR A 448 -0.98 20.82 -28.91
CA THR A 448 -1.73 19.60 -28.58
C THR A 448 -1.08 18.84 -27.42
N GLU A 449 0.25 18.80 -27.37
CA GLU A 449 1.01 18.17 -26.27
C GLU A 449 0.87 18.96 -24.96
N GLU A 450 0.98 20.28 -24.99
CA GLU A 450 0.78 21.16 -23.83
C GLU A 450 -0.64 21.03 -23.27
N ASN A 451 -1.65 21.06 -24.14
CA ASN A 451 -3.05 20.85 -23.75
C ASN A 451 -3.26 19.46 -23.12
N ALA A 452 -2.59 18.43 -23.64
CA ALA A 452 -2.67 17.08 -23.09
C ALA A 452 -2.06 16.97 -21.68
N ASP A 453 -0.97 17.68 -21.40
CA ASP A 453 -0.33 17.68 -20.09
C ASP A 453 -1.08 18.52 -19.05
N GLU A 454 -1.66 19.65 -19.46
CA GLU A 454 -2.60 20.41 -18.63
C GLU A 454 -3.84 19.59 -18.30
N PHE A 455 -4.42 18.92 -19.31
CA PHE A 455 -5.57 18.03 -19.14
C PHE A 455 -5.29 16.91 -18.13
N LYS A 456 -4.16 16.20 -18.25
CA LYS A 456 -3.76 15.15 -17.29
C LYS A 456 -3.60 15.70 -15.88
N THR A 457 -3.04 16.90 -15.74
CA THR A 457 -2.81 17.53 -14.43
C THR A 457 -4.14 17.92 -13.77
N LYS A 458 -5.03 18.62 -14.49
CA LYS A 458 -6.37 18.98 -14.02
C LYS A 458 -7.19 17.74 -13.65
N LEU A 459 -7.21 16.71 -14.50
CA LEU A 459 -7.92 15.47 -14.23
C LEU A 459 -7.43 14.81 -12.93
N LYS A 460 -6.11 14.73 -12.74
CA LYS A 460 -5.50 14.13 -11.55
C LYS A 460 -5.87 14.91 -10.28
N ASP A 461 -5.89 16.23 -10.32
CA ASP A 461 -6.26 17.06 -9.19
C ASP A 461 -7.75 16.95 -8.85
N LEU A 462 -8.64 16.95 -9.86
CA LEU A 462 -10.08 16.74 -9.68
C LEU A 462 -10.39 15.36 -9.05
N LEU A 463 -9.75 14.29 -9.54
CA LEU A 463 -9.91 12.95 -8.97
C LEU A 463 -9.40 12.88 -7.53
N ARG A 464 -8.27 13.55 -7.23
CA ARG A 464 -7.74 13.63 -5.86
C ARG A 464 -8.71 14.36 -4.93
N GLU A 465 -9.27 15.48 -5.36
CA GLU A 465 -10.22 16.27 -4.58
C GLU A 465 -11.51 15.50 -4.30
N LYS A 466 -12.09 14.84 -5.32
CA LYS A 466 -13.27 13.99 -5.14
C LYS A 466 -13.03 12.83 -4.16
N SER A 467 -11.82 12.28 -4.16
CA SER A 467 -11.46 11.19 -3.24
C SER A 467 -11.32 11.63 -1.78
N ASP A 468 -11.14 12.92 -1.50
CA ASP A 468 -10.93 13.50 -0.18
C ASP A 468 -12.22 14.11 0.39
N LEU A 469 -12.92 13.35 1.20
CA LEU A 469 -14.23 13.75 1.72
C LEU A 469 -14.17 14.91 2.71
N PHE A 470 -13.00 15.25 3.26
CA PHE A 470 -12.86 16.46 4.07
C PHE A 470 -13.00 17.75 3.23
N ASN A 471 -12.77 17.68 1.91
CA ASN A 471 -13.06 18.77 0.98
C ASN A 471 -14.53 18.86 0.57
N SER A 472 -15.31 17.78 0.72
CA SER A 472 -16.71 17.76 0.31
C SER A 472 -17.56 18.71 1.17
N ASP A 473 -18.52 19.41 0.54
CA ASP A 473 -19.37 20.41 1.20
C ASP A 473 -20.36 19.82 2.22
N ASN A 474 -20.43 18.48 2.34
CA ASN A 474 -21.38 17.78 3.21
C ASN A 474 -20.69 16.62 3.96
N PRO A 475 -19.94 16.88 5.05
CA PRO A 475 -19.35 15.81 5.85
C PRO A 475 -20.46 14.95 6.47
N GLN A 476 -20.51 13.67 6.12
CA GLN A 476 -21.42 12.71 6.78
C GLN A 476 -21.17 12.74 8.29
N ALA A 477 -22.24 13.01 9.06
CA ALA A 477 -22.17 13.02 10.51
C ALA A 477 -21.84 11.62 11.04
N ASP A 478 -20.84 11.51 11.92
CA ASP A 478 -20.57 10.27 12.65
C ASP A 478 -21.75 9.98 13.60
N LYS A 479 -22.60 9.04 13.21
CA LYS A 479 -23.76 8.62 14.00
C LYS A 479 -23.38 7.77 15.22
N VAL A 480 -22.26 7.05 15.16
CA VAL A 480 -21.84 6.14 16.24
C VAL A 480 -21.28 6.94 17.41
N LYS A 481 -20.51 8.00 17.14
CA LYS A 481 -19.88 8.88 18.13
C LYS A 481 -19.10 8.08 19.17
N LEU A 482 -18.05 7.39 18.71
CA LEU A 482 -17.19 6.59 19.57
C LEU A 482 -16.58 7.45 20.69
N GLY A 483 -16.71 6.99 21.95
CA GLY A 483 -16.21 7.68 23.13
C GLY A 483 -17.24 8.53 23.88
N GLU A 484 -18.45 8.71 23.33
CA GLU A 484 -19.60 9.32 24.02
C GLU A 484 -20.51 8.26 24.64
N SER A 485 -21.18 8.55 25.76
CA SER A 485 -22.11 7.62 26.41
C SER A 485 -23.10 6.98 25.42
N GLY A 486 -23.24 5.66 25.46
CA GLY A 486 -24.10 4.90 24.55
C GLY A 486 -23.47 4.55 23.18
N TRP A 487 -22.15 4.70 23.02
CA TRP A 487 -21.47 4.44 21.74
C TRP A 487 -21.56 2.97 21.30
N ARG A 488 -21.66 2.03 22.24
CA ARG A 488 -21.77 0.59 21.95
C ARG A 488 -23.10 0.26 21.29
N GLU A 489 -24.18 0.74 21.88
CA GLU A 489 -25.55 0.54 21.41
C GLU A 489 -25.71 1.12 20.01
N ARG A 490 -25.24 2.36 19.80
CA ARG A 490 -25.26 3.01 18.48
C ARG A 490 -24.41 2.28 17.44
N TYR A 491 -23.29 1.70 17.85
CA TYR A 491 -22.44 0.92 16.93
C TYR A 491 -23.17 -0.31 16.40
N TYR A 492 -23.74 -1.13 17.29
CA TYR A 492 -24.47 -2.33 16.89
C TYR A 492 -25.75 -2.02 16.12
N GLU A 493 -26.44 -0.95 16.47
CA GLU A 493 -27.61 -0.48 15.74
C GLU A 493 -27.25 -0.01 14.31
N GLU A 494 -26.25 0.86 14.16
CA GLU A 494 -25.90 1.42 12.85
C GLU A 494 -25.16 0.42 11.95
N LYS A 495 -24.22 -0.36 12.51
CA LYS A 495 -23.32 -1.23 11.72
C LYS A 495 -23.88 -2.63 11.49
N PHE A 496 -24.71 -3.13 12.40
CA PHE A 496 -25.29 -4.48 12.32
C PHE A 496 -26.82 -4.48 12.21
N SER A 497 -27.46 -3.30 12.16
CA SER A 497 -28.93 -3.18 12.11
C SER A 497 -29.64 -3.83 13.32
N ALA A 498 -28.96 -3.97 14.46
CA ALA A 498 -29.49 -4.59 15.67
C ALA A 498 -30.23 -3.56 16.55
N LYS A 499 -31.55 -3.49 16.41
CA LYS A 499 -32.38 -2.42 17.00
C LYS A 499 -32.77 -2.68 18.45
N CYS A 500 -33.21 -3.89 18.79
CA CYS A 500 -33.63 -4.22 20.15
C CYS A 500 -32.48 -4.83 20.98
N PRO A 501 -32.54 -4.78 22.33
CA PRO A 501 -31.50 -5.34 23.20
C PRO A 501 -31.23 -6.83 22.97
N GLU A 502 -32.27 -7.61 22.71
CA GLU A 502 -32.19 -9.05 22.46
C GLU A 502 -31.44 -9.35 21.16
N ASP A 503 -31.77 -8.63 20.08
CA ASP A 503 -31.08 -8.72 18.78
C ASP A 503 -29.61 -8.33 18.91
N ARG A 504 -29.31 -7.26 19.66
CA ARG A 504 -27.94 -6.80 19.89
C ARG A 504 -27.10 -7.85 20.61
N GLU A 505 -27.67 -8.52 21.61
CA GLU A 505 -26.98 -9.61 22.32
C GLU A 505 -26.74 -10.81 21.42
N ALA A 506 -27.73 -11.21 20.62
CA ALA A 506 -27.62 -12.32 19.68
C ALA A 506 -26.56 -12.05 18.60
N VAL A 507 -26.61 -10.87 17.97
CA VAL A 507 -25.62 -10.42 16.99
C VAL A 507 -24.24 -10.35 17.62
N ARG A 508 -24.09 -9.74 18.81
CA ARG A 508 -22.79 -9.65 19.48
C ARG A 508 -22.18 -11.04 19.70
N LYS A 509 -22.97 -12.02 20.17
CA LYS A 509 -22.51 -13.40 20.39
C LYS A 509 -22.07 -14.07 19.08
N ASP A 510 -22.86 -13.95 18.02
CA ASP A 510 -22.51 -14.58 16.73
C ASP A 510 -21.28 -13.91 16.10
N VAL A 511 -21.21 -12.58 16.12
CA VAL A 511 -20.05 -11.82 15.65
C VAL A 511 -18.77 -12.22 16.40
N VAL A 512 -18.83 -12.37 17.73
CA VAL A 512 -17.69 -12.83 18.53
C VAL A 512 -17.28 -14.26 18.17
N LEU A 513 -18.26 -15.17 17.98
CA LEU A 513 -18.00 -16.53 17.52
C LEU A 513 -17.29 -16.52 16.16
N LYS A 514 -17.86 -15.85 15.15
CA LYS A 514 -17.32 -15.79 13.79
C LYS A 514 -15.97 -15.07 13.72
N TYR A 515 -15.77 -14.04 14.52
CA TYR A 515 -14.47 -13.37 14.59
C TYR A 515 -13.41 -14.27 15.22
N THR A 516 -13.75 -15.02 16.27
CA THR A 516 -12.84 -15.97 16.91
C THR A 516 -12.52 -17.15 16.00
N GLU A 517 -13.52 -17.69 15.27
CA GLU A 517 -13.29 -18.64 14.17
C GLU A 517 -12.29 -18.07 13.18
N GLY A 518 -12.44 -16.81 12.76
CA GLY A 518 -11.51 -16.18 11.84
C GLY A 518 -10.09 -16.06 12.36
N LEU A 519 -9.90 -15.68 13.62
CA LEU A 519 -8.55 -15.62 14.21
C LEU A 519 -7.88 -17.00 14.19
N CYS A 520 -8.62 -18.07 14.49
CA CYS A 520 -8.13 -19.44 14.37
C CYS A 520 -7.88 -19.85 12.92
N TRP A 521 -8.73 -19.43 11.98
CA TRP A 521 -8.56 -19.72 10.54
C TRP A 521 -7.29 -19.06 9.99
N VAL A 522 -7.07 -17.77 10.29
CA VAL A 522 -5.88 -17.03 9.85
C VAL A 522 -4.60 -17.62 10.45
N MET A 523 -4.61 -17.98 11.73
CA MET A 523 -3.48 -18.66 12.37
C MET A 523 -3.15 -19.99 11.65
N ASN A 524 -4.15 -20.82 11.36
CA ASN A 524 -3.91 -22.04 10.59
C ASN A 524 -3.40 -21.73 9.18
N TYR A 525 -3.96 -20.73 8.49
CA TYR A 525 -3.58 -20.41 7.13
C TYR A 525 -2.11 -20.01 6.98
N TYR A 526 -1.58 -19.28 7.97
CA TYR A 526 -0.19 -18.85 8.01
C TYR A 526 0.77 -20.00 8.34
N TYR A 527 0.45 -20.84 9.32
CA TYR A 527 1.38 -21.86 9.86
C TYR A 527 1.23 -23.25 9.25
N GLU A 528 0.02 -23.67 8.88
CA GLU A 528 -0.27 -25.01 8.35
C GLU A 528 -0.82 -24.97 6.91
N GLY A 529 -1.36 -23.83 6.48
CA GLY A 529 -2.05 -23.69 5.19
C GLY A 529 -3.56 -23.69 5.35
N VAL A 530 -4.29 -23.71 4.23
CA VAL A 530 -5.76 -23.54 4.22
C VAL A 530 -6.41 -24.65 5.03
N CYS A 531 -7.13 -24.30 6.11
CA CYS A 531 -7.90 -25.25 6.90
C CYS A 531 -9.39 -25.30 6.50
N SER A 532 -9.87 -24.32 5.74
CA SER A 532 -11.17 -24.34 5.06
C SER A 532 -11.18 -23.42 3.85
N TRP A 533 -11.51 -23.98 2.69
CA TRP A 533 -11.71 -23.21 1.45
C TRP A 533 -13.04 -22.45 1.44
N ASN A 534 -14.01 -22.90 2.23
CA ASN A 534 -15.39 -22.39 2.24
C ASN A 534 -15.70 -21.42 3.38
N TRP A 535 -14.90 -21.44 4.46
CA TRP A 535 -15.11 -20.54 5.59
C TRP A 535 -14.86 -19.07 5.18
N PHE A 536 -15.67 -18.16 5.73
CA PHE A 536 -15.49 -16.73 5.63
C PHE A 536 -16.14 -16.03 6.83
N TYR A 537 -15.74 -14.79 7.09
CA TYR A 537 -16.35 -13.94 8.10
C TYR A 537 -17.59 -13.23 7.52
N PRO A 538 -18.82 -13.49 8.02
CA PRO A 538 -20.06 -13.07 7.38
C PRO A 538 -20.54 -11.68 7.80
N TYR A 539 -19.62 -10.78 8.17
CA TYR A 539 -19.94 -9.41 8.56
C TYR A 539 -18.94 -8.42 7.96
N HIS A 540 -19.38 -7.19 7.72
CA HIS A 540 -18.49 -6.12 7.24
C HIS A 540 -17.66 -5.47 8.35
N TYR A 541 -18.05 -5.67 9.62
CA TYR A 541 -17.46 -4.99 10.79
C TYR A 541 -17.05 -5.99 11.86
N ALA A 542 -16.03 -5.63 12.65
CA ALA A 542 -15.53 -6.42 13.77
C ALA A 542 -16.28 -6.11 15.08
N PRO A 543 -16.31 -7.03 16.06
CA PRO A 543 -16.75 -6.70 17.42
C PRO A 543 -15.72 -5.79 18.12
N PHE A 544 -16.08 -5.24 19.29
CA PHE A 544 -15.11 -4.57 20.15
C PHE A 544 -14.23 -5.60 20.88
N ALA A 545 -13.04 -5.18 21.30
CA ALA A 545 -12.13 -6.04 22.07
C ALA A 545 -12.77 -6.49 23.39
N SER A 546 -13.55 -5.61 24.03
CA SER A 546 -14.27 -5.96 25.25
C SER A 546 -15.43 -6.95 25.04
N ASP A 547 -15.89 -7.18 23.81
CA ASP A 547 -16.98 -8.13 23.53
C ASP A 547 -16.48 -9.57 23.44
N LEU A 548 -15.18 -9.80 23.20
CA LEU A 548 -14.55 -11.13 23.19
C LEU A 548 -14.49 -11.72 24.60
N LYS A 549 -15.63 -12.20 25.08
CA LYS A 549 -15.82 -12.88 26.37
C LYS A 549 -16.32 -14.31 26.14
N ASP A 550 -16.01 -15.19 27.09
CA ASP A 550 -16.42 -16.61 27.06
C ASP A 550 -15.92 -17.39 25.84
N ILE A 551 -14.94 -16.86 25.10
CA ILE A 551 -14.36 -17.51 23.92
C ILE A 551 -13.61 -18.81 24.27
N LYS A 552 -13.18 -18.98 25.53
CA LYS A 552 -12.58 -20.23 26.00
C LYS A 552 -13.49 -21.45 25.90
N ARG A 553 -14.82 -21.25 25.79
CA ARG A 553 -15.82 -22.33 25.70
C ARG A 553 -16.11 -22.72 24.24
N LEU A 554 -15.56 -22.00 23.27
CA LEU A 554 -15.82 -22.25 21.87
C LEU A 554 -15.05 -23.49 21.39
N HIS A 555 -15.74 -24.36 20.68
CA HIS A 555 -15.16 -25.51 20.01
C HIS A 555 -15.12 -25.24 18.51
N ILE A 556 -13.98 -24.76 18.03
CA ILE A 556 -13.79 -24.38 16.64
C ILE A 556 -13.25 -25.59 15.87
N LYS A 557 -13.96 -25.95 14.79
CA LYS A 557 -13.55 -26.99 13.84
C LYS A 557 -13.80 -26.47 12.43
N PHE A 558 -12.87 -26.78 11.53
CA PHE A 558 -12.96 -26.40 10.13
C PHE A 558 -13.11 -27.64 9.26
N GLU A 559 -13.98 -27.52 8.26
CA GLU A 559 -14.04 -28.48 7.16
C GLU A 559 -13.23 -27.94 6.00
N LEU A 560 -12.25 -28.73 5.54
CA LEU A 560 -11.32 -28.29 4.50
C LEU A 560 -12.07 -27.89 3.23
N GLY A 561 -13.04 -28.70 2.78
CA GLY A 561 -13.72 -28.48 1.50
C GLY A 561 -12.74 -28.54 0.32
N THR A 562 -13.12 -27.89 -0.78
CA THR A 562 -12.30 -27.82 -2.01
C THR A 562 -12.24 -26.39 -2.52
N PRO A 563 -11.16 -25.98 -3.20
CA PRO A 563 -11.12 -24.68 -3.86
C PRO A 563 -12.25 -24.56 -4.89
N PHE A 564 -12.71 -23.33 -5.10
CA PHE A 564 -13.66 -23.03 -6.16
C PHE A 564 -13.06 -23.35 -7.54
N LYS A 565 -13.91 -23.62 -8.54
CA LYS A 565 -13.45 -23.61 -9.93
C LYS A 565 -13.13 -22.17 -10.35
N PRO A 566 -12.18 -21.94 -11.29
CA PRO A 566 -11.82 -20.58 -11.69
C PRO A 566 -13.02 -19.71 -12.11
N PHE A 567 -13.96 -20.23 -12.90
CA PHE A 567 -15.16 -19.46 -13.29
C PHE A 567 -16.12 -19.18 -12.14
N ASN A 568 -16.23 -20.10 -11.16
CA ASN A 568 -17.02 -19.86 -9.95
C ASN A 568 -16.38 -18.75 -9.11
N GLN A 569 -15.04 -18.73 -9.01
CA GLN A 569 -14.35 -17.61 -8.37
C GLN A 569 -14.59 -16.31 -9.12
N LEU A 570 -14.47 -16.30 -10.45
CA LEU A 570 -14.70 -15.08 -11.25
C LEU A 570 -16.10 -14.50 -11.01
N LEU A 571 -17.15 -15.32 -11.02
CA LEU A 571 -18.50 -14.89 -10.60
C LEU A 571 -18.51 -14.38 -9.15
N GLY A 572 -17.78 -15.06 -8.25
CA GLY A 572 -17.65 -14.69 -6.84
C GLY A 572 -16.91 -13.37 -6.59
N VAL A 573 -16.11 -12.85 -7.54
CA VAL A 573 -15.26 -11.66 -7.32
C VAL A 573 -15.49 -10.52 -8.30
N PHE A 574 -16.06 -10.75 -9.47
CA PHE A 574 -16.23 -9.70 -10.48
C PHE A 574 -17.50 -8.88 -10.30
N PRO A 575 -17.43 -7.56 -10.55
CA PRO A 575 -18.62 -6.75 -10.84
C PRO A 575 -19.13 -7.04 -12.26
N ALA A 576 -20.41 -6.74 -12.53
CA ALA A 576 -21.02 -6.93 -13.85
C ALA A 576 -20.26 -6.21 -14.99
N ALA A 577 -19.60 -5.09 -14.70
CA ALA A 577 -18.75 -4.36 -15.65
C ALA A 577 -17.59 -5.22 -16.22
N SER A 578 -17.11 -6.21 -15.45
CA SER A 578 -16.04 -7.13 -15.86
C SER A 578 -16.56 -8.44 -16.45
N ALA A 579 -17.86 -8.55 -16.75
CA ALA A 579 -18.46 -9.78 -17.30
C ALA A 579 -17.84 -10.21 -18.64
N HIS A 580 -17.28 -9.28 -19.43
CA HIS A 580 -16.61 -9.60 -20.69
C HIS A 580 -15.46 -10.61 -20.55
N ALA A 581 -14.84 -10.72 -19.37
CA ALA A 581 -13.76 -11.66 -19.08
C ALA A 581 -14.24 -13.09 -18.75
N LEU A 582 -15.56 -13.32 -18.68
CA LEU A 582 -16.18 -14.64 -18.56
C LEU A 582 -16.66 -15.17 -19.93
N PRO A 583 -16.87 -16.50 -20.08
CA PRO A 583 -17.55 -17.05 -21.25
C PRO A 583 -18.99 -16.53 -21.39
N GLU A 584 -19.49 -16.43 -22.61
CA GLU A 584 -20.72 -15.71 -22.96
C GLU A 584 -21.95 -16.11 -22.12
N GLN A 585 -22.14 -17.40 -21.85
CA GLN A 585 -23.27 -17.91 -21.08
C GLN A 585 -23.22 -17.48 -19.61
N TYR A 586 -22.02 -17.34 -19.03
CA TYR A 586 -21.84 -16.87 -17.66
C TYR A 586 -22.07 -15.37 -17.53
N ARG A 587 -21.84 -14.58 -18.59
CA ARG A 587 -22.08 -13.13 -18.56
C ARG A 587 -23.53 -12.80 -18.24
N LYS A 588 -24.46 -13.58 -18.82
CA LYS A 588 -25.90 -13.42 -18.61
C LYS A 588 -26.29 -13.52 -17.14
N LEU A 589 -25.59 -14.34 -16.34
CA LEU A 589 -25.86 -14.47 -14.91
C LEU A 589 -25.60 -13.18 -14.13
N MET A 590 -24.74 -12.30 -14.62
CA MET A 590 -24.36 -11.04 -13.96
C MET A 590 -25.17 -9.84 -14.47
N THR A 591 -25.82 -9.96 -15.63
CA THR A 591 -26.42 -8.81 -16.34
C THR A 591 -27.91 -8.98 -16.63
N ASP A 592 -28.42 -10.21 -16.73
CA ASP A 592 -29.84 -10.46 -16.98
C ASP A 592 -30.66 -10.13 -15.72
N PRO A 593 -31.65 -9.22 -15.78
CA PRO A 593 -32.54 -8.93 -14.66
C PRO A 593 -33.30 -10.15 -14.12
N ASN A 594 -33.47 -11.20 -14.92
CA ASN A 594 -34.11 -12.45 -14.51
C ASN A 594 -33.13 -13.51 -13.98
N SER A 595 -31.83 -13.18 -13.88
CA SER A 595 -30.84 -14.09 -13.32
C SER A 595 -31.16 -14.38 -11.85
N PRO A 596 -31.07 -15.64 -11.40
CA PRO A 596 -31.34 -16.02 -10.00
C PRO A 596 -30.30 -15.48 -9.01
N ILE A 597 -29.23 -14.84 -9.49
CA ILE A 597 -28.14 -14.30 -8.68
C ILE A 597 -27.86 -12.81 -8.97
N ILE A 598 -28.81 -12.11 -9.62
CA ILE A 598 -28.64 -10.71 -10.03
C ILE A 598 -28.48 -9.76 -8.84
N ASP A 599 -29.06 -10.11 -7.70
CA ASP A 599 -28.98 -9.36 -6.44
C ASP A 599 -27.55 -9.23 -5.90
N PHE A 600 -26.64 -10.13 -6.30
CA PHE A 600 -25.22 -10.05 -5.96
C PHE A 600 -24.41 -9.08 -6.84
N TYR A 601 -24.98 -8.53 -7.90
CA TYR A 601 -24.31 -7.63 -8.85
C TYR A 601 -25.01 -6.26 -8.92
N PRO A 602 -25.08 -5.52 -7.79
CA PRO A 602 -25.72 -4.21 -7.80
C PRO A 602 -24.92 -3.23 -8.69
N SER A 603 -25.64 -2.34 -9.38
CA SER A 603 -25.04 -1.29 -10.22
C SER A 603 -24.36 -0.19 -9.40
N ASP A 604 -24.81 0.02 -8.16
CA ASP A 604 -24.20 0.91 -7.19
C ASP A 604 -24.29 0.31 -5.77
N PHE A 605 -23.38 0.70 -4.89
CA PHE A 605 -23.29 0.19 -3.52
C PHE A 605 -22.81 1.26 -2.54
N GLU A 606 -23.25 1.11 -1.28
CA GLU A 606 -22.85 1.99 -0.19
C GLU A 606 -21.39 1.76 0.19
N VAL A 607 -20.63 2.86 0.33
CA VAL A 607 -19.29 2.86 0.92
C VAL A 607 -19.37 3.55 2.27
N ASP A 608 -19.26 2.77 3.33
CA ASP A 608 -19.27 3.28 4.69
C ASP A 608 -17.87 3.77 5.08
N MET A 609 -17.76 5.08 5.26
CA MET A 609 -16.49 5.75 5.56
C MET A 609 -16.01 5.54 6.98
N SER A 610 -16.90 5.27 7.94
CA SER A 610 -16.56 5.06 9.36
C SER A 610 -15.53 6.06 9.92
N GLY A 611 -15.66 7.34 9.53
CA GLY A 611 -14.78 8.43 9.96
C GLY A 611 -13.42 8.51 9.26
N LYS A 612 -13.16 7.70 8.23
CA LYS A 612 -11.95 7.77 7.39
C LYS A 612 -12.03 8.93 6.40
N ARG A 613 -10.85 9.44 6.00
CA ARG A 613 -10.72 10.66 5.17
C ARG A 613 -10.97 10.39 3.68
N PHE A 614 -10.40 9.30 3.17
CA PHE A 614 -10.43 9.01 1.75
C PHE A 614 -11.36 7.84 1.42
N ALA A 615 -12.08 7.91 0.30
CA ALA A 615 -13.06 6.90 -0.12
C ALA A 615 -12.47 5.47 -0.18
N TRP A 616 -11.22 5.34 -0.61
CA TRP A 616 -10.51 4.05 -0.67
C TRP A 616 -10.28 3.40 0.71
N GLN A 617 -10.43 4.14 1.80
CA GLN A 617 -10.38 3.63 3.17
C GLN A 617 -11.74 3.13 3.67
N GLY A 618 -12.83 3.44 2.96
CA GLY A 618 -14.19 3.05 3.33
C GLY A 618 -14.49 1.57 3.07
N ILE A 619 -15.51 1.06 3.76
CA ILE A 619 -15.97 -0.33 3.67
C ILE A 619 -17.09 -0.40 2.62
N ALA A 620 -16.86 -1.13 1.54
CA ALA A 620 -17.90 -1.39 0.53
C ALA A 620 -18.91 -2.42 1.06
N LYS A 621 -20.16 -2.01 1.23
CA LYS A 621 -21.25 -2.87 1.71
C LYS A 621 -21.87 -3.63 0.54
N LEU A 622 -21.25 -4.75 0.21
CA LEU A 622 -21.74 -5.69 -0.80
C LEU A 622 -22.46 -6.89 -0.15
N PRO A 623 -23.52 -7.42 -0.75
CA PRO A 623 -24.17 -8.64 -0.28
C PRO A 623 -23.23 -9.84 -0.45
N PHE A 624 -23.06 -10.68 0.56
CA PHE A 624 -22.23 -11.89 0.44
C PHE A 624 -22.92 -12.93 -0.46
N ILE A 625 -22.19 -13.46 -1.47
CA ILE A 625 -22.64 -14.57 -2.35
C ILE A 625 -22.66 -15.87 -1.55
#